data_AF-A0A383AMN7-F1
#
_entry.id   AF-A0A383AMN7-F1
#
_cell.length_a   1.000
_cell.length_b   1.000
_cell.length_c   1.000
_cell.angle_alpha   90.00
_cell.angle_beta   90.00
_cell.angle_gamma   90.00
#
_symmetry.space_group_name_H-M   'P 1'
#
loop_
_entity.id
_entity.type
_entity.pdbx_description
1 polymer ?
#
loop_
_entity_poly.entity_id
_entity_poly.type
_entity_poly.pdbx_seq_one_letter_code
_entity_poly.pdbx_strand_id
1 'polypeptide(L)'
;MLLKETEHEVLIMKILFALYLTLSLLPINSLADRQYQHAYAFLSTPKYPADFNHFDYVNPEANKGGAIRLPQMGNWDNLNPITTKGRLAAGLGFWSRDTNLLWDSLMVP
;
A
#
# COMPACT_ATOMS: atom_id res chain seq x y z
N MET A 1 -23.96 -62.90 26.49
CA MET A 1 -22.80 -62.07 26.91
C MET A 1 -22.18 -61.27 25.75
N LEU A 2 -22.32 -61.72 24.50
CA LEU A 2 -21.75 -61.09 23.28
C LEU A 2 -22.48 -59.84 22.75
N LEU A 3 -23.69 -59.52 23.22
CA LEU A 3 -24.48 -58.38 22.70
C LEU A 3 -24.13 -57.02 23.36
N LYS A 4 -23.26 -57.02 24.39
CA LYS A 4 -22.93 -55.79 25.15
C LYS A 4 -21.71 -55.05 24.60
N GLU A 5 -20.82 -55.75 23.90
CA GLU A 5 -19.63 -55.15 23.26
C GLU A 5 -19.99 -54.30 22.02
N THR A 6 -21.06 -54.66 21.31
CA THR A 6 -21.49 -53.98 20.08
C THR A 6 -22.02 -52.57 20.32
N GLU A 7 -22.54 -52.26 21.50
CA GLU A 7 -23.09 -50.93 21.78
C GLU A 7 -22.00 -49.88 22.05
N HIS A 8 -20.88 -50.28 22.65
CA HIS A 8 -19.75 -49.39 22.91
C HIS A 8 -19.03 -48.99 21.61
N GLU A 9 -18.84 -49.92 20.68
CA GLU A 9 -18.28 -49.67 19.34
C GLU A 9 -19.14 -48.67 18.54
N VAL A 10 -20.46 -48.87 18.53
CA VAL A 10 -21.40 -47.96 17.84
C VAL A 10 -21.44 -46.57 18.48
N LEU A 11 -21.31 -46.50 19.81
CA LEU A 11 -21.21 -45.23 20.54
C LEU A 11 -19.93 -44.47 20.16
N ILE A 12 -18.78 -45.16 20.09
CA ILE A 12 -17.50 -44.58 19.67
C ILE A 12 -17.59 -44.05 18.24
N MET A 13 -18.18 -44.82 17.31
CA MET A 13 -18.32 -44.42 15.91
C MET A 13 -19.19 -43.16 15.75
N LYS A 14 -20.26 -43.02 16.54
CA LYS A 14 -21.11 -41.82 16.57
C LYS A 14 -20.38 -40.61 17.13
N ILE A 15 -19.56 -40.79 18.16
CA ILE A 15 -18.73 -39.71 18.74
C ILE A 15 -17.69 -39.25 17.73
N LEU A 16 -16.99 -40.16 17.05
CA LEU A 16 -16.01 -39.82 16.02
C LEU A 16 -16.65 -39.12 14.83
N PHE A 17 -17.84 -39.56 14.40
CA PHE A 17 -18.59 -38.91 13.33
C PHE A 17 -19.06 -37.50 13.73
N ALA A 18 -19.57 -37.32 14.95
CA ALA A 18 -19.94 -36.01 15.47
C ALA A 18 -18.72 -35.09 15.63
N LEU A 19 -17.57 -35.63 16.05
CA LEU A 19 -16.32 -34.89 16.16
C LEU A 19 -15.79 -34.46 14.78
N TYR A 20 -15.84 -35.34 13.80
CA TYR A 20 -15.48 -35.03 12.42
C TYR A 20 -16.41 -33.97 11.82
N LEU A 21 -17.72 -34.11 12.03
CA LEU A 21 -18.71 -33.14 11.55
C LEU A 21 -18.46 -31.77 12.20
N THR A 22 -18.28 -31.70 13.52
CA THR A 22 -17.98 -30.45 14.23
C THR A 22 -16.66 -29.81 13.79
N LEU A 23 -15.60 -30.60 13.52
CA LEU A 23 -14.34 -30.08 12.98
C LEU A 23 -14.50 -29.56 11.55
N SER A 24 -15.34 -30.19 10.72
CA SER A 24 -15.55 -29.81 9.32
C SER A 24 -16.34 -28.51 9.15
N LEU A 25 -17.11 -28.10 10.16
CA LEU A 25 -17.86 -26.84 10.17
C LEU A 25 -17.07 -25.65 10.73
N LEU A 26 -15.81 -25.83 11.14
CA LEU A 26 -14.99 -24.70 11.59
C LEU A 26 -14.72 -23.75 10.41
N PRO A 27 -15.12 -22.47 10.50
CA PRO A 27 -14.87 -21.52 9.43
C PRO A 27 -13.36 -21.29 9.32
N ILE A 28 -12.77 -21.62 8.17
CA ILE A 28 -11.41 -21.22 7.82
C ILE A 28 -11.47 -19.74 7.45
N ASN A 29 -11.43 -18.88 8.48
CA ASN A 29 -11.34 -17.43 8.27
C ASN A 29 -9.94 -17.09 7.77
N SER A 30 -9.69 -17.19 6.47
CA SER A 30 -8.57 -16.50 5.82
C SER A 30 -9.08 -15.20 5.19
N LEU A 31 -9.67 -14.33 6.01
CA LEU A 31 -9.85 -12.94 5.61
C LEU A 31 -8.51 -12.27 5.82
N ALA A 32 -7.67 -12.29 4.78
CA ALA A 32 -6.61 -11.32 4.67
C ALA A 32 -7.28 -9.94 4.54
N ASP A 33 -7.62 -9.33 5.69
CA ASP A 33 -8.12 -7.98 5.79
C ASP A 33 -7.01 -7.06 5.27
N ARG A 34 -7.09 -6.70 3.98
CA ARG A 34 -6.16 -5.74 3.39
C ARG A 34 -6.55 -4.37 3.91
N GLN A 35 -6.05 -4.05 5.10
CA GLN A 35 -6.20 -2.73 5.68
C GLN A 35 -5.44 -1.72 4.82
N TYR A 36 -6.18 -0.80 4.20
CA TYR A 36 -5.61 0.32 3.48
C TYR A 36 -4.70 1.10 4.44
N GLN A 37 -3.45 1.30 4.02
CA GLN A 37 -2.49 2.15 4.73
C GLN A 37 -2.46 3.51 4.04
N HIS A 38 -2.41 4.59 4.81
CA HIS A 38 -2.32 5.96 4.26
C HIS A 38 -0.92 6.28 3.71
N ALA A 39 0.09 5.49 4.08
CA ALA A 39 1.48 5.72 3.70
C ALA A 39 2.26 4.41 3.57
N TYR A 40 3.37 4.49 2.85
CA TYR A 40 4.31 3.40 2.66
C TYR A 40 5.71 3.82 3.14
N ALA A 41 6.36 2.95 3.90
CA ALA A 41 7.75 3.13 4.31
C ALA A 41 8.47 1.78 4.18
N PHE A 42 9.63 1.76 3.52
CA PHE A 42 10.32 0.51 3.18
C PHE A 42 11.07 -0.11 4.37
N LEU A 43 11.75 0.71 5.17
CA LEU A 43 12.62 0.25 6.27
C LEU A 43 12.15 0.70 7.65
N SER A 44 11.08 1.49 7.72
CA SER A 44 10.58 2.09 8.96
C SER A 44 9.06 2.09 8.98
N THR A 45 8.49 2.54 10.08
CA THR A 45 7.08 2.95 10.09
C THR A 45 6.92 4.31 9.40
N PRO A 46 5.75 4.62 8.81
CA PRO A 46 5.45 5.96 8.34
C PRO A 46 5.62 6.98 9.47
N LYS A 47 6.29 8.10 9.17
CA LYS A 47 6.60 9.14 10.16
C LYS A 47 5.35 9.92 10.60
N TYR A 48 4.43 10.19 9.69
CA TYR A 48 3.26 11.03 9.91
C TYR A 48 1.99 10.20 10.12
N PRO A 49 1.09 10.61 11.03
CA PRO A 49 -0.21 9.96 11.22
C PRO A 49 -1.12 10.18 10.01
N ALA A 50 -2.23 9.45 9.91
CA ALA A 50 -3.11 9.49 8.74
C ALA A 50 -3.82 10.84 8.52
N ASP A 51 -3.94 11.65 9.57
CA ASP A 51 -4.65 12.93 9.63
C ASP A 51 -3.71 14.15 9.63
N PHE A 52 -2.43 13.95 9.31
CA PHE A 52 -1.49 15.06 9.23
C PHE A 52 -1.87 16.05 8.10
N ASN A 53 -1.68 17.35 8.35
CA ASN A 53 -2.11 18.40 7.43
C ASN A 53 -0.99 18.92 6.50
N HIS A 54 0.26 18.83 6.94
CA HIS A 54 1.43 19.23 6.16
C HIS A 54 2.69 18.56 6.69
N PHE A 55 3.73 18.46 5.86
CA PHE A 55 5.04 17.99 6.31
C PHE A 55 5.73 19.00 7.22
N ASP A 56 6.61 18.53 8.11
CA ASP A 56 7.36 19.39 9.05
C ASP A 56 8.24 20.43 8.36
N TYR A 57 8.66 20.15 7.11
CA TYR A 57 9.52 21.04 6.32
C TYR A 57 8.72 22.10 5.53
N VAL A 58 7.40 22.10 5.62
CA VAL A 58 6.53 23.06 4.92
C VAL A 58 6.16 24.19 5.88
N ASN A 59 6.31 25.43 5.42
CA ASN A 59 5.71 26.59 6.06
C ASN A 59 4.27 26.78 5.52
N PRO A 60 3.21 26.48 6.30
CA PRO A 60 1.83 26.65 5.84
C PRO A 60 1.48 28.11 5.58
N GLU A 61 2.07 29.03 6.35
CA GLU A 61 1.88 30.49 6.26
C GLU A 61 2.72 31.15 5.16
N ALA A 62 3.33 30.36 4.27
CA ALA A 62 4.10 30.91 3.16
C ALA A 62 3.20 31.75 2.24
N ASN A 63 3.58 33.02 2.06
CA ASN A 63 2.93 33.94 1.13
C ASN A 63 2.85 33.32 -0.27
N LYS A 64 1.64 33.28 -0.83
CA LYS A 64 1.40 32.73 -2.17
C LYS A 64 1.61 33.82 -3.23
N GLY A 65 2.16 33.43 -4.38
CA GLY A 65 2.39 34.30 -5.52
C GLY A 65 3.86 34.64 -5.76
N GLY A 66 4.09 35.57 -6.69
CA GLY A 66 5.43 35.89 -7.20
C GLY A 66 5.85 34.98 -8.36
N ALA A 67 7.07 35.19 -8.86
CA ALA A 67 7.65 34.42 -9.96
C ALA A 67 9.03 33.91 -9.57
N ILE A 68 9.22 32.59 -9.66
CA ILE A 68 10.53 31.95 -9.50
C ILE A 68 11.18 31.88 -10.88
N ARG A 69 12.43 32.31 -10.98
CA ARG A 69 13.24 32.20 -12.21
C ARG A 69 14.43 31.28 -11.92
N LEU A 70 14.38 30.07 -12.48
CA LEU A 70 15.42 29.06 -12.31
C LEU A 70 16.26 28.96 -13.59
N PRO A 71 17.59 29.06 -13.53
CA PRO A 71 18.45 28.84 -14.68
C PRO A 71 18.57 27.34 -15.00
N GLN A 72 18.63 27.00 -16.29
CA GLN A 72 19.01 25.67 -16.77
C GLN A 72 20.23 25.81 -17.67
N MET A 73 21.22 24.96 -17.46
CA MET A 73 22.38 24.89 -18.34
C MET A 73 22.06 24.06 -19.60
N GLY A 74 22.42 24.57 -20.78
CA GLY A 74 22.18 23.92 -22.06
C GLY A 74 20.85 24.30 -22.72
N ASN A 75 20.40 23.49 -23.68
CA ASN A 75 19.14 23.68 -24.41
C ASN A 75 18.29 22.40 -24.34
N TRP A 76 16.98 22.54 -24.56
CA TRP A 76 15.99 21.46 -24.60
C TRP A 76 15.26 21.44 -25.94
N ASP A 77 14.79 20.26 -26.33
CA ASP A 77 14.04 20.04 -27.57
C ASP A 77 12.84 19.11 -27.39
N ASN A 78 12.57 18.69 -26.14
CA ASN A 78 11.53 17.75 -25.80
C ASN A 78 10.84 18.12 -24.49
N LEU A 79 9.51 17.96 -24.47
CA LEU A 79 8.63 18.21 -23.31
C LEU A 79 7.93 16.93 -22.82
N ASN A 80 8.14 15.79 -23.50
CA ASN A 80 7.60 14.50 -23.11
C ASN A 80 8.66 13.75 -22.26
N PRO A 81 8.41 13.50 -20.96
CA PRO A 81 9.41 12.92 -20.08
C PRO A 81 9.46 11.40 -20.10
N ILE A 82 8.58 10.74 -20.87
CA ILE A 82 8.49 9.27 -20.98
C ILE A 82 9.34 8.75 -22.16
N THR A 83 9.62 9.59 -23.14
CA THR A 83 10.43 9.20 -24.30
C THR A 83 11.91 9.14 -23.97
N THR A 84 12.63 8.25 -24.64
CA THR A 84 14.07 8.03 -24.48
C THR A 84 14.93 8.97 -25.34
N LYS A 85 14.30 9.79 -26.20
CA LYS A 85 14.99 10.68 -27.14
C LYS A 85 14.82 12.15 -26.78
N GLY A 86 15.81 12.96 -27.18
CA GLY A 86 15.80 14.41 -26.96
C GLY A 86 16.30 14.80 -25.57
N ARG A 87 16.41 16.11 -25.37
CA ARG A 87 16.83 16.77 -24.13
C ARG A 87 15.59 17.38 -23.49
N LEU A 88 15.20 16.82 -22.35
CA LEU A 88 14.03 17.24 -21.59
C LEU A 88 14.26 18.63 -20.97
N ALA A 89 13.24 19.48 -21.01
CA ALA A 89 13.26 20.75 -20.28
C ALA A 89 13.30 20.53 -18.76
N ALA A 90 13.99 21.41 -18.02
CA ALA A 90 13.98 21.38 -16.55
C ALA A 90 12.55 21.59 -16.03
N GLY A 91 12.23 20.98 -14.89
CA GLY A 91 10.88 21.02 -14.34
C GLY A 91 9.96 19.92 -14.85
N LEU A 92 10.40 19.06 -15.78
CA LEU A 92 9.58 17.99 -16.37
C LEU A 92 10.04 16.58 -16.00
N GLY A 93 10.99 16.39 -15.08
CA GLY A 93 11.52 15.07 -14.76
C GLY A 93 10.44 14.08 -14.31
N PHE A 94 10.31 12.91 -14.95
CA PHE A 94 9.30 11.92 -14.56
C PHE A 94 9.72 11.15 -13.30
N TRP A 95 10.99 10.75 -13.23
CA TRP A 95 11.54 9.94 -12.13
C TRP A 95 12.06 10.79 -10.97
N SER A 96 12.57 11.99 -11.27
CA SER A 96 13.17 12.92 -10.31
C SER A 96 12.14 13.96 -9.87
N ARG A 97 11.48 13.70 -8.74
CA ARG A 97 10.40 14.57 -8.21
C ARG A 97 10.86 15.98 -7.86
N ASP A 98 12.09 16.13 -7.40
CA ASP A 98 12.75 17.39 -7.12
C ASP A 98 12.84 18.31 -8.36
N THR A 99 12.76 17.71 -9.55
CA THR A 99 12.77 18.42 -10.84
C THR A 99 11.43 18.34 -11.58
N ASN A 100 10.35 17.92 -10.92
CA ASN A 100 9.03 17.81 -11.51
C ASN A 100 8.10 18.90 -10.96
N LEU A 101 7.68 19.82 -11.82
CA LEU A 101 6.81 20.94 -11.49
C LEU A 101 5.43 20.84 -12.15
N LEU A 102 5.20 19.81 -12.97
CA LEU A 102 3.99 19.70 -13.81
C LEU A 102 3.18 18.44 -13.55
N TRP A 103 3.83 17.30 -13.33
CA TRP A 103 3.15 16.01 -13.22
C TRP A 103 2.87 15.64 -11.77
N ASP A 104 1.72 15.02 -11.52
CA ASP A 104 1.34 14.50 -10.21
C ASP A 104 1.55 12.97 -10.12
N SER A 105 1.72 12.46 -8.91
CA SER A 105 1.95 11.05 -8.63
C SER A 105 0.95 10.53 -7.62
N LEU A 106 0.77 9.20 -7.57
CA LEU A 106 -0.18 8.57 -6.66
C LEU A 106 0.12 8.83 -5.17
N MET A 107 1.39 8.92 -4.81
CA MET A 107 1.84 9.14 -3.43
C MET A 107 2.89 10.24 -3.40
N VAL A 108 3.00 10.91 -2.25
CA VAL A 108 4.09 11.84 -1.94
C VAL A 108 5.06 11.13 -0.99
N PRO A 109 6.39 11.19 -1.25
CA PRO A 109 7.38 10.54 -0.39
C PRO A 109 7.50 11.17 1.01
#